data_AF-A0A932WRQ1-F1
#
_entry.id   AF-A0A932WRQ1-F1
#
_cell.length_a   1.000
_cell.length_b   1.000
_cell.length_c   1.000
_cell.angle_alpha   90.00
_cell.angle_beta   90.00
_cell.angle_gamma   90.00
#
_symmetry.space_group_name_H-M   'P 1'
#
loop_
_entity.id
_entity.type
_entity.pdbx_description
1 polymer ?
#
loop_
_entity_poly.entity_id
_entity_poly.type
_entity_poly.pdbx_seq_one_letter_code
_entity_poly.pdbx_strand_id
1 'polypeptide(L)'
;PLKVAGTIPTARLGKVEQPAVLVRDSGSAQPLVASVPCGFGRVTLVAVDLDSPPLAGWKALPRVLQRIAGGARAGATGTAVRKTNRQLTHVGVSDLATQLQQTHEDFPAVTRPSYWSVMGMILLYVAVIGPLDYLLVHRVLRRPELTWLTFAVQVAGAVALAAWTAGRVNGPGLAVNQFDLVDVDTASGTTRNNTWSSIYSPEHRRYSVAVEPAPAALPVKAGAPVEMAWLGVPENSVGGLYRTGAGGFGGRHYRFAPGAASLENLPVAHWSTKSVSATWIGELARPVVDSRLVSLGTGQLRGSLKLLLDEPLEDCVLVASGWAYTPGTDDATLKPGAEWQLRGGRGVRELKALLTGERQMRRMKGNIASGGEITTTIEPYDPLGRNRSQQVAMVTFHEATGGTGYTGLANAALRELELTDLMQLGRAVLVGRRAAPAARVIVDGVPVTPTGHETWMRIVLPVVIRERAPEKMIPKASERTDLESPPGGTP
;
A
#
# COMPACT_ATOMS: atom_id res chain seq x y z
N PRO A 1 9.48 1.70 -33.52
CA PRO A 1 8.38 2.27 -34.33
C PRO A 1 7.97 1.25 -35.40
N LEU A 2 6.71 0.80 -35.38
CA LEU A 2 6.17 -0.05 -36.45
C LEU A 2 6.03 0.82 -37.70
N LYS A 3 6.64 0.41 -38.81
CA LYS A 3 6.46 1.05 -40.12
C LYS A 3 5.68 0.06 -40.98
N VAL A 4 4.51 0.48 -41.46
CA VAL A 4 3.66 -0.34 -42.33
C VAL A 4 3.38 0.46 -43.59
N ALA A 5 3.49 -0.19 -44.74
CA ALA A 5 2.93 0.32 -45.99
C ALA A 5 1.42 -0.02 -46.02
N GLY A 6 0.56 0.99 -46.13
CA GLY A 6 -0.90 0.83 -46.19
C GLY A 6 -1.65 1.77 -45.23
N THR A 7 -2.98 1.74 -45.28
CA THR A 7 -3.87 2.49 -44.38
C THR A 7 -4.39 1.55 -43.28
N ILE A 8 -4.37 2.02 -42.03
CA ILE A 8 -5.00 1.32 -40.90
C ILE A 8 -6.25 2.13 -40.54
N PRO A 9 -7.46 1.52 -40.52
CA PRO A 9 -8.65 2.21 -40.06
C PRO A 9 -8.48 2.56 -38.58
N THR A 10 -8.76 3.82 -38.24
CA THR A 10 -8.66 4.30 -36.85
C THR A 10 -9.98 4.91 -36.41
N ALA A 11 -10.42 4.57 -35.20
CA ALA A 11 -11.54 5.24 -34.57
C ALA A 11 -11.12 6.66 -34.16
N ARG A 12 -11.98 7.64 -34.38
CA ARG A 12 -11.76 8.98 -33.86
C ARG A 12 -12.17 9.01 -32.40
N LEU A 13 -11.18 9.08 -31.50
CA LEU A 13 -11.45 9.35 -30.09
C LEU A 13 -12.12 10.73 -29.97
N GLY A 14 -13.25 10.79 -29.28
CA GLY A 14 -14.01 12.01 -29.06
C GLY A 14 -13.28 13.02 -28.18
N LYS A 15 -14.01 14.01 -27.64
CA LYS A 15 -13.45 14.91 -26.63
C LYS A 15 -13.19 14.12 -25.36
N VAL A 16 -11.93 13.80 -25.12
CA VAL A 16 -11.43 13.20 -23.89
C VAL A 16 -10.75 14.31 -23.11
N GLU A 17 -11.12 14.52 -21.85
CA GLU A 17 -10.47 15.51 -21.01
C GLU A 17 -9.10 14.99 -20.56
N GLN A 18 -8.04 15.75 -20.91
CA GLN A 18 -6.65 15.50 -20.50
C GLN A 18 -6.15 14.05 -20.68
N PRO A 19 -6.29 13.44 -21.88
CA PRO A 19 -5.80 12.09 -22.10
C PRO A 19 -4.27 12.03 -22.03
N ALA A 20 -3.75 11.08 -21.28
CA ALA A 20 -2.34 10.70 -21.38
C ALA A 20 -2.15 9.90 -22.67
N VAL A 21 -1.62 10.54 -23.70
CA VAL A 21 -1.43 9.89 -25.00
C VAL A 21 -0.21 8.98 -24.95
N LEU A 22 -0.45 7.67 -25.03
CA LEU A 22 0.60 6.64 -25.00
C LEU A 22 1.19 6.37 -26.38
N VAL A 23 0.34 6.41 -27.42
CA VAL A 23 0.74 6.18 -28.81
C VAL A 23 0.05 7.20 -29.69
N ARG A 24 0.85 7.87 -30.52
CA ARG A 24 0.40 8.79 -31.57
C ARG A 24 0.75 8.23 -32.93
N ASP A 25 -0.09 8.55 -33.90
CA ASP A 25 0.31 8.45 -35.30
C ASP A 25 1.41 9.49 -35.59
N SER A 26 2.44 9.11 -36.36
CA SER A 26 3.51 10.01 -36.74
C SER A 26 3.06 11.10 -37.73
N GLY A 27 2.00 10.85 -38.49
CA GLY A 27 1.47 11.76 -39.51
C GLY A 27 0.32 12.67 -39.04
N SER A 28 -0.22 12.44 -37.84
CA SER A 28 -1.37 13.20 -37.32
C SER A 28 -1.25 13.46 -35.83
N ALA A 29 -1.92 14.50 -35.35
CA ALA A 29 -2.01 14.78 -33.91
C ALA A 29 -2.97 13.81 -33.16
N GLN A 30 -3.55 12.83 -33.87
CA GLN A 30 -4.59 11.98 -33.32
C GLN A 30 -4.00 10.88 -32.43
N PRO A 31 -4.50 10.70 -31.20
CA PRO A 31 -4.08 9.61 -30.33
C PRO A 31 -4.59 8.26 -30.87
N LEU A 32 -3.69 7.28 -30.99
CA LEU A 32 -4.02 5.88 -31.31
C LEU A 32 -4.30 5.07 -30.04
N VAL A 33 -3.56 5.36 -28.98
CA VAL A 33 -3.78 4.80 -27.65
C VAL A 33 -3.67 5.93 -26.64
N ALA A 34 -4.68 6.05 -25.78
CA ALA A 34 -4.74 7.05 -24.73
C ALA A 34 -5.26 6.43 -23.43
N SER A 35 -4.75 6.89 -22.30
CA SER A 35 -5.25 6.50 -20.98
C SER A 35 -5.86 7.70 -20.28
N VAL A 36 -6.95 7.45 -19.55
CA VAL A 36 -7.64 8.44 -18.74
C VAL A 36 -7.83 7.93 -17.32
N PRO A 37 -7.74 8.81 -16.31
CA PRO A 37 -8.07 8.46 -14.94
C PRO A 37 -9.59 8.35 -14.79
N CYS A 38 -10.07 7.27 -14.16
CA CYS A 38 -11.48 7.04 -13.86
C CYS A 38 -11.62 6.45 -12.45
N GLY A 39 -12.23 7.20 -11.52
CA GLY A 39 -12.27 6.85 -10.12
C GLY A 39 -10.86 6.63 -9.56
N PHE A 40 -10.63 5.45 -8.97
CA PHE A 40 -9.33 5.05 -8.41
C PHE A 40 -8.43 4.29 -9.40
N GLY A 41 -8.84 4.16 -10.65
CA GLY A 41 -8.09 3.43 -11.67
C GLY A 41 -7.93 4.20 -12.97
N ARG A 42 -7.64 3.47 -14.04
CA ARG A 42 -7.50 4.04 -15.38
C ARG A 42 -8.27 3.25 -16.41
N VAL A 43 -8.74 3.95 -17.43
CA VAL A 43 -9.30 3.34 -18.65
C VAL A 43 -8.34 3.62 -19.79
N THR A 44 -7.93 2.58 -20.51
CA THR A 44 -7.10 2.73 -21.71
C THR A 44 -7.97 2.55 -22.95
N LEU A 45 -8.03 3.60 -23.76
CA LEU A 45 -8.73 3.66 -25.03
C LEU A 45 -7.76 3.26 -26.14
N VAL A 46 -8.15 2.28 -26.96
CA VAL A 46 -7.40 1.83 -28.14
C VAL A 46 -8.24 2.14 -29.37
N ALA A 47 -7.72 3.00 -30.23
CA ALA A 47 -8.41 3.51 -31.42
C ALA A 47 -8.15 2.67 -32.68
N VAL A 48 -7.41 1.57 -32.55
CA VAL A 48 -7.02 0.69 -33.65
C VAL A 48 -7.48 -0.73 -33.36
N ASP A 49 -7.88 -1.44 -34.41
CA ASP A 49 -8.14 -2.87 -34.29
C ASP A 49 -6.81 -3.63 -34.22
N LEU A 50 -6.57 -4.29 -33.08
CA LEU A 50 -5.36 -5.05 -32.81
C LEU A 50 -5.38 -6.44 -33.45
N ASP A 51 -6.57 -6.94 -33.80
CA ASP A 51 -6.79 -8.29 -34.36
C ASP A 51 -6.77 -8.29 -35.89
N SER A 52 -6.68 -7.11 -36.51
CA SER A 52 -6.54 -6.95 -37.96
C SER A 52 -5.08 -6.80 -38.41
N PRO A 53 -4.69 -7.36 -39.58
CA PRO A 53 -3.42 -7.03 -40.21
C PRO A 53 -3.29 -5.52 -40.43
N PRO A 54 -2.10 -4.94 -40.25
CA PRO A 54 -0.79 -5.56 -40.01
C PRO A 54 -0.51 -5.87 -38.53
N LEU A 55 -1.36 -5.44 -37.59
CA LEU A 55 -1.09 -5.51 -36.15
C LEU A 55 -1.20 -6.94 -35.61
N ALA A 56 -2.15 -7.72 -36.11
CA ALA A 56 -2.32 -9.13 -35.73
C ALA A 56 -1.04 -9.98 -35.91
N GLY A 57 -0.28 -9.71 -36.98
CA GLY A 57 0.99 -10.39 -37.28
C GLY A 57 2.21 -9.74 -36.63
N TRP A 58 2.04 -8.66 -35.87
CA TRP A 58 3.16 -7.91 -35.32
C TRP A 58 3.79 -8.63 -34.13
N LYS A 59 5.04 -9.09 -34.30
CA LYS A 59 5.81 -9.83 -33.28
C LYS A 59 5.87 -9.13 -31.91
N ALA A 60 5.79 -7.81 -31.85
CA ALA A 60 5.83 -7.06 -30.59
C ALA A 60 4.45 -6.79 -29.96
N LEU A 61 3.35 -7.15 -30.64
CA LEU A 61 1.98 -6.94 -30.14
C LEU A 61 1.78 -7.52 -28.73
N PRO A 62 2.23 -8.73 -28.37
CA PRO A 62 2.06 -9.25 -27.01
C PRO A 62 2.70 -8.34 -25.94
N ARG A 63 3.87 -7.75 -26.22
CA ARG A 63 4.54 -6.82 -25.29
C ARG A 63 3.80 -5.49 -25.20
N VAL A 64 3.18 -5.04 -26.29
CA VAL A 64 2.37 -3.83 -26.31
C VAL A 64 1.07 -4.05 -25.53
N LEU A 65 0.39 -5.17 -25.76
CA LEU A 65 -0.80 -5.57 -24.99
C LEU A 65 -0.52 -5.63 -23.49
N GLN A 66 0.60 -6.23 -23.09
CA GLN A 66 1.03 -6.25 -21.67
C GLN A 66 1.18 -4.84 -21.09
N ARG A 67 1.78 -3.90 -21.85
CA ARG A 67 1.93 -2.50 -21.41
C ARG A 67 0.59 -1.77 -21.34
N ILE A 68 -0.27 -1.97 -22.34
CA ILE A 68 -1.61 -1.35 -22.42
C ILE A 68 -2.49 -1.83 -21.26
N ALA A 69 -2.48 -3.13 -20.98
CA ALA A 69 -3.19 -3.77 -19.87
C ALA A 69 -2.68 -3.37 -18.47
N GLY A 70 -1.71 -2.44 -18.40
CA GLY A 70 -1.14 -1.99 -17.14
C GLY A 70 -0.35 -3.06 -16.42
N GLY A 71 0.07 -4.11 -17.13
CA GLY A 71 1.07 -5.04 -16.62
C GLY A 71 2.32 -4.25 -16.28
N ALA A 72 2.53 -4.03 -14.98
CA ALA A 72 3.86 -3.84 -14.41
C ALA A 72 4.80 -4.79 -15.13
N ARG A 73 6.02 -4.33 -15.46
CA ARG A 73 7.02 -5.07 -16.24
C ARG A 73 7.13 -6.53 -15.74
N ALA A 74 6.29 -7.42 -16.25
CA ALA A 74 6.42 -8.86 -16.15
C ALA A 74 7.46 -9.23 -17.21
N GLY A 75 8.68 -8.73 -17.01
CA GLY A 75 9.63 -8.45 -18.09
C GLY A 75 11.06 -8.55 -17.62
N ALA A 76 11.51 -9.81 -17.48
CA ALA A 76 12.79 -10.29 -17.99
C ALA A 76 14.12 -9.95 -17.28
N THR A 77 14.18 -9.12 -16.25
CA THR A 77 15.40 -9.03 -15.38
C THR A 77 15.32 -9.88 -14.11
N GLY A 78 14.14 -10.41 -13.80
CA GLY A 78 13.90 -11.17 -12.59
C GLY A 78 14.29 -12.65 -12.64
N THR A 79 14.63 -13.25 -13.79
CA THR A 79 14.95 -14.69 -13.83
C THR A 79 16.34 -14.99 -13.23
N ALA A 80 17.27 -14.03 -13.34
CA ALA A 80 18.56 -14.10 -12.65
C ALA A 80 18.42 -13.79 -11.15
N VAL A 81 17.61 -12.78 -10.78
CA VAL A 81 17.36 -12.42 -9.37
C VAL A 81 16.46 -13.45 -8.65
N ARG A 82 15.55 -14.14 -9.36
CA ARG A 82 14.69 -15.22 -8.82
C ARG A 82 15.50 -16.43 -8.35
N LYS A 83 16.66 -16.70 -8.97
CA LYS A 83 17.53 -17.79 -8.52
C LYS A 83 18.42 -17.38 -7.35
N THR A 84 18.86 -16.13 -7.29
CA THR A 84 19.77 -15.67 -6.23
C THR A 84 19.04 -15.26 -4.95
N ASN A 85 17.86 -14.63 -5.02
CA ASN A 85 17.12 -14.19 -3.83
C ASN A 85 16.25 -15.27 -3.17
N ARG A 86 15.96 -16.37 -3.88
CA ARG A 86 15.26 -17.51 -3.27
C ARG A 86 16.13 -18.26 -2.26
N GLN A 87 17.44 -18.01 -2.27
CA GLN A 87 18.38 -18.53 -1.29
C GLN A 87 18.51 -17.68 -0.02
N LEU A 88 17.87 -16.49 0.07
CA LEU A 88 18.06 -15.56 1.19
C LEU A 88 16.77 -14.93 1.78
N THR A 89 15.58 -15.14 1.22
CA THR A 89 14.34 -14.82 1.96
C THR A 89 14.04 -15.91 2.99
N HIS A 90 14.88 -15.95 4.04
CA HIS A 90 14.73 -16.80 5.23
C HIS A 90 13.53 -16.38 6.12
N VAL A 91 12.62 -15.56 5.58
CA VAL A 91 11.74 -14.67 6.34
C VAL A 91 10.24 -14.94 6.08
N GLY A 92 9.89 -15.74 5.08
CA GLY A 92 8.50 -16.18 4.86
C GLY A 92 7.50 -15.08 4.46
N VAL A 93 7.98 -13.89 4.09
CA VAL A 93 7.19 -12.77 3.57
C VAL A 93 7.61 -12.52 2.12
N SER A 94 6.68 -12.67 1.18
CA SER A 94 6.91 -12.50 -0.27
C SER A 94 5.97 -11.50 -0.93
N ASP A 95 4.94 -11.02 -0.24
CA ASP A 95 3.98 -10.01 -0.73
C ASP A 95 3.69 -8.95 0.34
N LEU A 96 3.37 -7.71 -0.09
CA LEU A 96 2.96 -6.61 0.77
C LEU A 96 1.70 -6.93 1.59
N ALA A 97 0.78 -7.74 1.04
CA ALA A 97 -0.40 -8.19 1.78
C ALA A 97 -0.02 -8.99 3.03
N THR A 98 1.00 -9.83 2.93
CA THR A 98 1.52 -10.60 4.07
C THR A 98 2.13 -9.68 5.12
N GLN A 99 2.91 -8.68 4.69
CA GLN A 99 3.51 -7.72 5.61
C GLN A 99 2.45 -6.88 6.36
N LEU A 100 1.42 -6.42 5.63
CA LEU A 100 0.30 -5.68 6.23
C LEU A 100 -0.45 -6.57 7.23
N GLN A 101 -0.76 -7.82 6.87
CA GLN A 101 -1.43 -8.76 7.75
C GLN A 101 -0.60 -9.10 9.00
N GLN A 102 0.72 -9.26 8.88
CA GLN A 102 1.59 -9.51 10.05
C GLN A 102 1.57 -8.35 11.05
N THR A 103 1.49 -7.12 10.57
CA THR A 103 1.35 -5.93 11.43
C THR A 103 -0.01 -5.88 12.09
N HIS A 104 -1.04 -6.33 11.37
CA HIS A 104 -2.42 -6.37 11.83
C HIS A 104 -2.69 -7.45 12.88
N GLU A 105 -2.02 -8.61 12.76
CA GLU A 105 -2.11 -9.73 13.70
C GLU A 105 -1.17 -9.62 14.92
N ASP A 106 -0.49 -8.48 15.06
CA ASP A 106 0.33 -8.15 16.23
C ASP A 106 -0.55 -7.51 17.31
N PHE A 107 -0.88 -8.28 18.35
CA PHE A 107 -1.68 -7.80 19.47
C PHE A 107 -0.74 -7.41 20.61
N PRO A 108 -0.68 -6.14 21.03
CA PRO A 108 0.22 -5.71 22.11
C PRO A 108 -0.02 -6.46 23.44
N ALA A 109 -1.26 -6.90 23.68
CA ALA A 109 -1.64 -7.68 24.85
C ALA A 109 -1.13 -9.15 24.80
N VAL A 110 -0.77 -9.66 23.62
CA VAL A 110 -0.30 -11.03 23.41
C VAL A 110 1.20 -11.00 23.19
N THR A 111 1.95 -11.24 24.25
CA THR A 111 3.41 -11.35 24.14
C THR A 111 3.77 -12.66 23.45
N ARG A 112 4.64 -12.65 22.44
CA ARG A 112 5.15 -13.89 21.86
C ARG A 112 6.56 -14.14 22.39
N PRO A 113 6.81 -15.27 23.08
CA PRO A 113 8.15 -15.56 23.58
C PRO A 113 9.13 -15.65 22.42
N SER A 114 10.33 -15.10 22.61
CA SER A 114 11.37 -15.16 21.58
C SER A 114 11.79 -16.61 21.34
N TYR A 115 12.17 -16.93 20.11
CA TYR A 115 12.68 -18.27 19.77
C TYR A 115 13.79 -18.74 20.71
N TRP A 116 14.70 -17.83 21.09
CA TRP A 116 15.78 -18.10 22.02
C TRP A 116 15.31 -18.43 23.44
N SER A 117 14.25 -17.77 23.92
CA SER A 117 13.68 -18.08 25.24
C SER A 117 13.08 -19.49 25.28
N VAL A 118 12.40 -19.90 24.20
CA VAL A 118 11.84 -21.26 24.09
C VAL A 118 12.95 -22.30 24.01
N MET A 119 13.99 -22.05 23.21
CA MET A 119 15.15 -22.95 23.13
C MET A 119 15.87 -23.10 24.48
N GLY A 120 16.08 -21.99 25.19
CA GLY A 120 16.64 -22.00 26.54
C GLY A 120 15.80 -22.81 27.53
N MET A 121 14.46 -22.70 27.44
CA MET A 121 13.55 -23.47 28.28
C MET A 121 13.60 -24.97 27.98
N ILE A 122 13.70 -25.36 26.70
CA ILE A 122 13.87 -26.77 26.29
C ILE A 122 15.18 -27.32 26.84
N LEU A 123 16.29 -26.59 26.69
CA LEU A 123 17.59 -27.00 27.23
C LEU A 123 17.56 -27.14 28.75
N LEU A 124 16.93 -26.19 29.45
CA LEU A 124 16.73 -26.26 30.90
C LEU A 124 15.92 -27.50 31.28
N TYR A 125 14.83 -27.78 30.56
CA TYR A 125 13.99 -28.95 30.82
C TYR A 125 14.74 -30.27 30.64
N VAL A 126 15.55 -30.39 29.57
CA VAL A 126 16.41 -31.56 29.34
C VAL A 126 17.46 -31.70 30.45
N ALA A 127 18.04 -30.59 30.92
CA ALA A 127 18.97 -30.60 32.03
C ALA A 127 18.31 -31.03 33.36
N VAL A 128 17.07 -30.62 33.59
CA VAL A 128 16.29 -31.01 34.79
C VAL A 128 16.03 -32.51 34.80
N ILE A 129 15.51 -33.07 33.70
CA ILE A 129 15.11 -34.48 33.62
C ILE A 129 16.30 -35.44 33.49
N GLY A 130 17.40 -35.01 32.89
CA GLY A 130 18.57 -35.85 32.69
C GLY A 130 19.57 -35.74 33.87
N PRO A 131 20.54 -34.81 33.79
CA PRO A 131 21.63 -34.73 34.75
C PRO A 131 21.19 -34.33 36.17
N LEU A 132 20.23 -33.41 36.33
CA LEU A 132 19.78 -32.99 37.66
C LEU A 132 18.98 -34.09 38.36
N ASP A 133 18.06 -34.75 37.66
CA ASP A 133 17.32 -35.88 38.21
C ASP A 133 18.25 -37.04 38.59
N TYR A 134 19.23 -37.36 37.73
CA TYR A 134 20.25 -38.36 38.06
C TYR A 134 20.97 -38.04 39.38
N LEU A 135 21.45 -36.81 39.54
CA LEU A 135 22.12 -36.37 40.77
C LEU A 135 21.18 -36.40 41.98
N LEU A 136 19.93 -35.98 41.82
CA LEU A 136 18.92 -36.01 42.88
C LEU A 136 18.68 -37.44 43.37
N VAL A 137 18.43 -38.37 42.44
CA VAL A 137 18.05 -39.74 42.80
C VAL A 137 19.25 -40.57 43.25
N HIS A 138 20.39 -40.48 42.56
CA HIS A 138 21.58 -41.27 42.88
C HIS A 138 22.38 -40.71 44.05
N ARG A 139 22.59 -39.39 44.10
CA ARG A 139 23.51 -38.79 45.07
C ARG A 139 22.82 -38.27 46.33
N VAL A 140 21.63 -37.70 46.20
CA VAL A 140 20.89 -37.12 47.33
C VAL A 140 19.97 -38.16 47.97
N LEU A 141 19.05 -38.74 47.20
CA LEU A 141 18.04 -39.69 47.70
C LEU A 141 18.58 -41.13 47.84
N ARG A 142 19.70 -41.46 47.17
CA ARG A 142 20.37 -42.77 47.17
C ARG A 142 19.44 -43.96 46.86
N ARG A 143 18.35 -43.72 46.14
CA ARG A 143 17.34 -44.72 45.78
C ARG A 143 17.00 -44.60 44.29
N PRO A 144 17.75 -45.26 43.39
CA PRO A 144 17.62 -45.12 41.93
C PRO A 144 16.20 -45.42 41.41
N GLU A 145 15.42 -46.22 42.13
CA GLU A 145 14.03 -46.54 41.79
C GLU A 145 13.07 -45.35 41.88
N LEU A 146 13.39 -44.32 42.67
CA LEU A 146 12.56 -43.11 42.81
C LEU A 146 12.51 -42.27 41.53
N THR A 147 13.38 -42.53 40.56
CA THR A 147 13.41 -41.88 39.23
C THR A 147 12.03 -41.90 38.57
N TRP A 148 11.26 -42.99 38.70
CA TRP A 148 9.92 -43.08 38.13
C TRP A 148 8.94 -42.05 38.72
N LEU A 149 9.07 -41.76 40.01
CA LEU A 149 8.24 -40.77 40.69
C LEU A 149 8.76 -39.35 40.44
N THR A 150 10.06 -39.11 40.55
CA THR A 150 10.65 -37.78 40.33
C THR A 150 10.44 -37.31 38.90
N PHE A 151 10.58 -38.21 37.93
CA PHE A 151 10.26 -37.94 36.53
C PHE A 151 8.79 -37.55 36.35
N ALA A 152 7.84 -38.32 36.90
CA ALA A 152 6.41 -38.01 36.80
C ALA A 152 6.07 -36.64 37.43
N VAL A 153 6.65 -36.32 38.59
CA VAL A 153 6.47 -35.04 39.27
C VAL A 153 7.07 -33.89 38.45
N GLN A 154 8.26 -34.07 37.87
CA GLN A 154 8.90 -33.05 37.03
C GLN A 154 8.10 -32.79 35.75
N VAL A 155 7.61 -33.85 35.09
CA VAL A 155 6.74 -33.71 33.92
C VAL A 155 5.45 -32.98 34.30
N ALA A 156 4.80 -33.36 35.40
CA ALA A 156 3.60 -32.68 35.88
C ALA A 156 3.86 -31.20 36.21
N GLY A 157 4.97 -30.90 36.88
CA GLY A 157 5.39 -29.54 37.19
C GLY A 157 5.68 -28.70 35.94
N ALA A 158 6.34 -29.29 34.94
CA ALA A 158 6.60 -28.64 33.66
C ALA A 158 5.32 -28.36 32.88
N VAL A 159 4.37 -29.30 32.86
CA VAL A 159 3.04 -29.10 32.24
C VAL A 159 2.27 -27.99 32.96
N ALA A 160 2.26 -27.98 34.29
CA ALA A 160 1.61 -26.94 35.07
C ALA A 160 2.24 -25.55 34.83
N LEU A 161 3.58 -25.48 34.80
CA LEU A 161 4.31 -24.26 34.50
C LEU A 161 4.05 -23.78 33.06
N ALA A 162 4.01 -24.69 32.09
CA ALA A 162 3.69 -24.38 30.71
C ALA A 162 2.25 -23.85 30.58
N ALA A 163 1.28 -24.48 31.25
CA ALA A 163 -0.11 -24.02 31.23
C ALA A 163 -0.25 -22.62 31.88
N TRP A 164 0.41 -22.40 33.01
CA TRP A 164 0.40 -21.11 33.72
C TRP A 164 1.06 -20.00 32.91
N THR A 165 2.25 -20.26 32.34
CA THR A 165 2.95 -19.30 31.49
C THR A 165 2.15 -19.01 30.22
N ALA A 166 1.55 -20.03 29.58
CA ALA A 166 0.72 -19.85 28.41
C ALA A 166 -0.49 -18.95 28.67
N GLY A 167 -1.20 -19.13 29.80
CA GLY A 167 -2.32 -18.25 30.19
C GLY A 167 -1.89 -16.80 30.43
N ARG A 168 -0.72 -16.59 31.04
CA ARG A 168 -0.15 -15.24 31.27
C ARG A 168 0.24 -14.52 29.99
N VAL A 169 0.83 -15.26 29.05
CA VAL A 169 1.44 -14.74 27.81
C VAL A 169 0.38 -14.42 26.74
N ASN A 170 -0.68 -15.22 26.68
CA ASN A 170 -1.75 -15.11 25.70
C ASN A 170 -2.87 -14.14 26.11
N GLY A 171 -3.04 -13.88 27.40
CA GLY A 171 -4.09 -13.01 27.91
C GLY A 171 -5.50 -13.66 27.86
N PRO A 172 -6.45 -13.15 28.66
CA PRO A 172 -7.77 -13.77 28.80
C PRO A 172 -8.85 -13.19 27.87
N GLY A 173 -8.60 -12.04 27.23
CA GLY A 173 -9.63 -11.26 26.53
C GLY A 173 -9.70 -11.52 25.03
N LEU A 174 -10.90 -11.43 24.47
CA LEU A 174 -11.09 -11.21 23.04
C LEU A 174 -10.45 -9.86 22.67
N ALA A 175 -9.59 -9.85 21.66
CA ALA A 175 -8.98 -8.62 21.16
C ALA A 175 -9.24 -8.47 19.66
N VAL A 176 -9.46 -7.24 19.23
CA VAL A 176 -9.71 -6.91 17.82
C VAL A 176 -8.74 -5.81 17.40
N ASN A 177 -7.97 -6.06 16.35
CA ASN A 177 -7.23 -5.01 15.67
C ASN A 177 -8.01 -4.59 14.41
N GLN A 178 -8.08 -3.30 14.14
CA GLN A 178 -8.76 -2.73 12.98
C GLN A 178 -7.81 -1.83 12.17
N PHE A 179 -7.84 -1.98 10.84
CA PHE A 179 -7.15 -1.07 9.93
C PHE A 179 -8.12 -0.64 8.85
N ASP A 180 -8.25 0.66 8.68
CA ASP A 180 -9.13 1.25 7.69
C ASP A 180 -8.33 2.04 6.66
N LEU A 181 -8.64 1.81 5.38
CA LEU A 181 -8.13 2.58 4.26
C LEU A 181 -9.30 3.18 3.49
N VAL A 182 -9.35 4.49 3.48
CA VAL A 182 -10.45 5.28 2.94
C VAL A 182 -9.97 6.03 1.71
N ASP A 183 -10.47 5.65 0.54
CA ASP A 183 -10.19 6.32 -0.71
C ASP A 183 -11.33 7.27 -1.08
N VAL A 184 -10.99 8.48 -1.52
CA VAL A 184 -11.95 9.48 -1.98
C VAL A 184 -11.51 10.03 -3.32
N ASP A 185 -12.36 9.91 -4.34
CA ASP A 185 -12.18 10.62 -5.60
C ASP A 185 -13.03 11.88 -5.58
N THR A 186 -12.36 13.04 -5.49
CA THR A 186 -13.04 14.33 -5.44
C THR A 186 -13.68 14.74 -6.75
N ALA A 187 -13.29 14.12 -7.88
CA ALA A 187 -13.88 14.44 -9.18
C ALA A 187 -15.26 13.79 -9.37
N SER A 188 -15.41 12.52 -8.97
CA SER A 188 -16.70 11.81 -9.05
C SER A 188 -17.52 11.88 -7.76
N GLY A 189 -16.91 12.24 -6.62
CA GLY A 189 -17.54 12.12 -5.30
C GLY A 189 -17.60 10.68 -4.78
N THR A 190 -16.99 9.72 -5.48
CA THR A 190 -16.98 8.31 -5.08
C THR A 190 -16.01 8.07 -3.94
N THR A 191 -16.39 7.21 -3.01
CA THR A 191 -15.54 6.71 -1.93
C THR A 191 -15.41 5.20 -2.05
N ARG A 192 -14.21 4.67 -1.79
CA ARG A 192 -13.95 3.24 -1.67
C ARG A 192 -13.31 3.01 -0.31
N ASN A 193 -13.88 2.11 0.48
CA ASN A 193 -13.41 1.88 1.84
C ASN A 193 -13.05 0.42 1.99
N ASN A 194 -11.86 0.16 2.53
CA ASN A 194 -11.38 -1.16 2.85
C ASN A 194 -11.07 -1.20 4.34
N THR A 195 -11.70 -2.13 5.06
CA THR A 195 -11.42 -2.38 6.47
C THR A 195 -10.90 -3.79 6.62
N TRP A 196 -9.77 -3.95 7.31
CA TRP A 196 -9.26 -5.23 7.76
C TRP A 196 -9.47 -5.36 9.27
N SER A 197 -9.91 -6.53 9.72
CA SER A 197 -10.17 -6.81 11.14
C SER A 197 -9.57 -8.15 11.51
N SER A 198 -8.69 -8.16 12.51
CA SER A 198 -8.09 -9.37 13.06
C SER A 198 -8.68 -9.62 14.43
N ILE A 199 -9.25 -10.80 14.62
CA ILE A 199 -9.91 -11.22 15.86
C ILE A 199 -9.03 -12.26 16.52
N TYR A 200 -8.52 -11.92 17.70
CA TYR A 200 -7.82 -12.83 18.59
C TYR A 200 -8.80 -13.47 19.56
N SER A 201 -8.86 -14.81 19.59
CA SER A 201 -9.75 -15.55 20.49
C SER A 201 -8.97 -16.19 21.64
N PRO A 202 -9.33 -15.92 22.91
CA PRO A 202 -8.74 -16.60 24.06
C PRO A 202 -9.21 -18.05 24.19
N GLU A 203 -10.29 -18.44 23.50
CA GLU A 203 -10.91 -19.77 23.60
C GLU A 203 -11.20 -20.36 22.21
N HIS A 204 -11.48 -21.67 22.15
CA HIS A 204 -11.98 -22.28 20.92
C HIS A 204 -13.46 -21.94 20.74
N ARG A 205 -13.77 -20.96 19.89
CA ARG A 205 -15.12 -20.42 19.72
C ARG A 205 -15.44 -20.13 18.25
N ARG A 206 -16.72 -20.13 17.95
CA ARG A 206 -17.28 -19.70 16.66
C ARG A 206 -17.91 -18.32 16.83
N TYR A 207 -17.52 -17.37 15.99
CA TYR A 207 -17.99 -15.99 16.05
C TYR A 207 -18.87 -15.64 14.85
N SER A 208 -19.80 -14.72 15.04
CA SER A 208 -20.39 -13.92 13.98
C SER A 208 -19.67 -12.59 13.90
N VAL A 209 -19.28 -12.18 12.70
CA VAL A 209 -18.52 -10.95 12.47
C VAL A 209 -19.22 -10.14 11.39
N ALA A 210 -19.51 -8.87 11.68
CA ALA A 210 -20.02 -7.90 10.72
C ALA A 210 -19.20 -6.61 10.80
N VAL A 211 -19.25 -5.81 9.74
CA VAL A 211 -18.65 -4.48 9.70
C VAL A 211 -19.71 -3.49 9.24
N GLU A 212 -19.85 -2.40 9.98
CA GLU A 212 -20.76 -1.31 9.63
C GLU A 212 -19.97 -0.03 9.35
N PRO A 213 -20.28 0.72 8.28
CA PRO A 213 -19.65 2.00 8.03
C PRO A 213 -19.93 2.98 9.18
N ALA A 214 -18.91 3.67 9.67
CA ALA A 214 -19.07 4.66 10.72
C ALA A 214 -19.50 6.02 10.10
N PRO A 215 -20.73 6.51 10.34
CA PRO A 215 -21.22 7.72 9.69
C PRO A 215 -20.48 9.00 10.12
N ALA A 216 -19.80 8.98 11.27
CA ALA A 216 -18.97 10.11 11.73
C ALA A 216 -17.65 10.23 10.96
N ALA A 217 -17.20 9.17 10.27
CA ALA A 217 -15.90 9.16 9.62
C ALA A 217 -15.89 10.00 8.34
N LEU A 218 -16.94 9.92 7.54
CA LEU A 218 -17.03 10.67 6.30
C LEU A 218 -18.48 11.08 6.07
N PRO A 219 -18.71 12.26 5.47
CA PRO A 219 -20.05 12.65 5.06
C PRO A 219 -20.44 11.86 3.80
N VAL A 220 -20.80 10.59 3.97
CA VAL A 220 -21.22 9.69 2.88
C VAL A 220 -22.74 9.56 2.91
N LYS A 221 -23.36 9.49 1.73
CA LYS A 221 -24.78 9.14 1.61
C LYS A 221 -24.99 7.72 2.15
N ALA A 222 -26.03 7.52 2.95
CA ALA A 222 -26.33 6.21 3.53
C ALA A 222 -26.62 5.15 2.45
N GLY A 223 -26.32 3.89 2.75
CA GLY A 223 -26.87 2.74 2.00
C GLY A 223 -25.93 1.98 1.08
N ALA A 224 -24.60 2.09 1.24
CA ALA A 224 -23.68 1.19 0.55
C ALA A 224 -23.70 -0.22 1.20
N PRO A 225 -24.00 -1.29 0.45
CA PRO A 225 -23.85 -2.65 0.98
C PRO A 225 -22.38 -2.92 1.28
N VAL A 226 -22.12 -3.48 2.46
CA VAL A 226 -20.78 -3.94 2.85
C VAL A 226 -20.60 -5.38 2.39
N GLU A 227 -19.53 -5.65 1.68
CA GLU A 227 -19.12 -6.99 1.29
C GLU A 227 -17.94 -7.44 2.16
N MET A 228 -18.12 -8.53 2.89
CA MET A 228 -17.08 -9.13 3.70
C MET A 228 -16.42 -10.31 2.99
N ALA A 229 -15.15 -10.55 3.30
CA ALA A 229 -14.40 -11.72 2.89
C ALA A 229 -13.52 -12.21 4.04
N TRP A 230 -13.17 -13.49 4.02
CA TRP A 230 -12.04 -13.96 4.83
C TRP A 230 -10.73 -13.41 4.23
N LEU A 231 -9.74 -13.16 5.08
CA LEU A 231 -8.43 -12.69 4.65
C LEU A 231 -7.39 -13.82 4.80
N GLY A 232 -6.73 -14.18 3.71
CA GLY A 232 -5.63 -15.14 3.72
C GLY A 232 -4.36 -14.53 3.17
N VAL A 233 -3.21 -14.92 3.72
CA VAL A 233 -1.91 -14.45 3.23
C VAL A 233 -1.54 -15.13 1.91
N PRO A 234 -1.07 -14.40 0.89
CA PRO A 234 -0.56 -14.97 -0.37
C PRO A 234 0.82 -15.61 -0.16
N GLU A 235 0.91 -16.61 0.70
CA GLU A 235 2.13 -17.32 1.04
C GLU A 235 1.96 -18.84 0.94
N ASN A 236 3.09 -19.53 0.90
CA ASN A 236 3.17 -20.99 1.08
C ASN A 236 3.55 -21.37 2.53
N SER A 237 3.15 -20.55 3.51
CA SER A 237 3.38 -20.74 4.95
C SER A 237 2.10 -21.19 5.66
N VAL A 238 2.18 -21.55 6.95
CA VAL A 238 0.99 -21.94 7.73
C VAL A 238 -0.06 -20.83 7.67
N GLY A 239 -1.28 -21.17 7.25
CA GLY A 239 -2.36 -20.19 7.05
C GLY A 239 -2.37 -19.49 5.68
N GLY A 240 -1.40 -19.78 4.81
CA GLY A 240 -1.30 -19.18 3.48
C GLY A 240 -2.11 -19.87 2.39
N LEU A 241 -2.45 -19.09 1.36
CA LEU A 241 -3.35 -19.47 0.27
C LEU A 241 -2.73 -20.36 -0.80
N TYR A 242 -1.40 -20.40 -0.90
CA TYR A 242 -0.72 -21.24 -1.89
C TYR A 242 -0.56 -22.69 -1.42
N ARG A 243 -1.01 -23.01 -0.21
CA ARG A 243 -0.99 -24.37 0.31
C ARG A 243 -2.18 -25.16 -0.21
N THR A 244 -1.92 -26.38 -0.63
CA THR A 244 -2.96 -27.37 -0.81
C THR A 244 -3.64 -27.62 0.53
N GLY A 245 -4.95 -27.42 0.59
CA GLY A 245 -5.74 -27.70 1.80
C GLY A 245 -5.62 -29.18 2.14
N ALA A 246 -5.24 -29.50 3.38
CA ALA A 246 -5.40 -30.86 3.88
C ALA A 246 -6.90 -31.12 4.07
N GLY A 247 -7.40 -32.24 3.52
CA GLY A 247 -8.79 -32.65 3.68
C GLY A 247 -9.14 -32.79 5.17
N GLY A 248 -9.91 -31.83 5.69
CA GLY A 248 -10.39 -31.87 7.07
C GLY A 248 -11.65 -32.74 7.17
N PHE A 249 -11.65 -33.72 8.07
CA PHE A 249 -12.87 -34.41 8.49
C PHE A 249 -13.73 -33.46 9.34
N GLY A 250 -15.04 -33.37 9.03
CA GLY A 250 -16.01 -32.59 9.81
C GLY A 250 -15.94 -31.08 9.59
N GLY A 251 -16.20 -30.65 8.35
CA GLY A 251 -16.09 -29.28 7.84
C GLY A 251 -16.29 -28.18 8.89
N ARG A 252 -15.28 -27.34 9.04
CA ARG A 252 -15.36 -26.07 9.75
C ARG A 252 -16.23 -25.11 8.93
N HIS A 253 -17.53 -25.40 8.87
CA HIS A 253 -18.49 -24.61 8.10
C HIS A 253 -18.63 -23.24 8.75
N TYR A 254 -18.35 -22.21 7.95
CA TYR A 254 -18.79 -20.84 8.14
C TYR A 254 -19.68 -20.50 6.94
N ARG A 255 -20.50 -19.46 7.07
CA ARG A 255 -21.32 -18.97 5.96
C ARG A 255 -21.23 -17.47 5.87
N PHE A 256 -21.33 -16.96 4.65
CA PHE A 256 -21.62 -15.55 4.44
C PHE A 256 -23.13 -15.34 4.55
N ALA A 257 -23.54 -14.27 5.23
CA ALA A 257 -24.92 -13.79 5.14
C ALA A 257 -25.22 -13.30 3.70
N PRO A 258 -26.49 -13.11 3.32
CA PRO A 258 -26.86 -12.59 2.01
C PRO A 258 -26.08 -11.31 1.66
N GLY A 259 -25.57 -11.23 0.43
CA GLY A 259 -24.73 -10.11 -0.02
C GLY A 259 -23.36 -10.02 0.67
N ALA A 260 -22.92 -11.07 1.36
CA ALA A 260 -21.69 -11.09 2.15
C ALA A 260 -21.62 -10.02 3.26
N ALA A 261 -22.77 -9.57 3.77
CA ALA A 261 -22.85 -8.53 4.80
C ALA A 261 -22.20 -8.91 6.14
N SER A 262 -22.09 -10.20 6.43
CA SER A 262 -21.42 -10.73 7.62
C SER A 262 -20.85 -12.12 7.36
N LEU A 263 -19.86 -12.52 8.17
CA LEU A 263 -19.47 -13.92 8.32
C LEU A 263 -20.12 -14.50 9.58
N GLU A 264 -20.77 -15.64 9.43
CA GLU A 264 -21.37 -16.37 10.53
C GLU A 264 -20.67 -17.70 10.77
N ASN A 265 -20.65 -18.11 12.04
CA ASN A 265 -20.07 -19.38 12.47
C ASN A 265 -18.57 -19.51 12.12
N LEU A 266 -17.85 -18.37 12.11
CA LEU A 266 -16.42 -18.30 11.82
C LEU A 266 -15.62 -18.98 12.95
N PRO A 267 -14.95 -20.13 12.71
CA PRO A 267 -14.26 -20.85 13.76
C PRO A 267 -12.87 -20.27 14.01
N VAL A 268 -12.64 -19.88 15.26
CA VAL A 268 -11.34 -19.39 15.75
C VAL A 268 -10.85 -20.33 16.83
N ALA A 269 -9.61 -20.80 16.70
CA ALA A 269 -9.02 -21.72 17.67
C ALA A 269 -8.56 -20.99 18.94
N HIS A 270 -8.33 -21.76 20.00
CA HIS A 270 -7.78 -21.26 21.25
C HIS A 270 -6.44 -20.55 21.00
N TRP A 271 -6.28 -19.35 21.55
CA TRP A 271 -5.10 -18.50 21.40
C TRP A 271 -4.67 -18.32 19.94
N SER A 272 -5.65 -18.14 19.06
CA SER A 272 -5.44 -17.99 17.62
C SER A 272 -6.14 -16.76 17.08
N THR A 273 -5.63 -16.29 15.94
CA THR A 273 -6.17 -15.13 15.23
C THR A 273 -6.90 -15.58 13.96
N LYS A 274 -7.99 -14.88 13.62
CA LYS A 274 -8.59 -14.91 12.29
C LYS A 274 -8.81 -13.50 11.78
N SER A 275 -8.49 -13.32 10.51
CA SER A 275 -8.54 -12.02 9.84
C SER A 275 -9.63 -12.03 8.78
N VAL A 276 -10.39 -10.95 8.72
CA VAL A 276 -11.44 -10.70 7.72
C VAL A 276 -11.23 -9.33 7.12
N SER A 277 -11.77 -9.13 5.92
CA SER A 277 -11.83 -7.82 5.27
C SER A 277 -13.27 -7.47 4.95
N ALA A 278 -13.56 -6.17 4.91
CA ALA A 278 -14.82 -5.60 4.47
C ALA A 278 -14.53 -4.50 3.45
N THR A 279 -15.34 -4.42 2.40
CA THR A 279 -15.26 -3.39 1.38
C THR A 279 -16.63 -2.82 1.07
N TRP A 280 -16.70 -1.52 0.81
CA TRP A 280 -17.91 -0.86 0.31
C TRP A 280 -17.56 0.39 -0.48
N ILE A 281 -18.42 0.71 -1.44
CA ILE A 281 -18.36 1.91 -2.25
C ILE A 281 -19.50 2.84 -1.85
N GLY A 282 -19.19 4.06 -1.47
CA GLY A 282 -20.17 5.09 -1.12
C GLY A 282 -20.03 6.35 -1.96
N GLU A 283 -20.96 7.28 -1.81
CA GLU A 283 -20.92 8.59 -2.46
C GLU A 283 -20.86 9.69 -1.41
N LEU A 284 -20.00 10.69 -1.59
CA LEU A 284 -19.93 11.85 -0.71
C LEU A 284 -21.24 12.65 -0.74
N ALA A 285 -21.74 13.01 0.44
CA ALA A 285 -22.83 13.96 0.64
C ALA A 285 -22.35 15.43 0.54
N ARG A 286 -21.08 15.70 0.88
CA ARG A 286 -20.43 17.01 0.70
C ARG A 286 -18.93 16.85 0.38
N PRO A 287 -18.30 17.83 -0.28
CA PRO A 287 -16.86 17.81 -0.52
C PRO A 287 -16.05 17.72 0.78
N VAL A 288 -14.97 16.95 0.77
CA VAL A 288 -14.04 16.78 1.91
C VAL A 288 -12.80 17.67 1.81
N VAL A 289 -12.50 18.18 0.62
CA VAL A 289 -11.37 19.07 0.32
C VAL A 289 -11.81 20.06 -0.76
N ASP A 290 -11.39 21.32 -0.62
CA ASP A 290 -11.38 22.30 -1.72
C ASP A 290 -9.95 22.39 -2.26
N SER A 291 -9.77 22.24 -3.57
CA SER A 291 -8.44 22.22 -4.18
C SER A 291 -8.39 22.97 -5.51
N ARG A 292 -7.33 23.76 -5.69
CA ARG A 292 -7.06 24.52 -6.91
C ARG A 292 -5.64 24.22 -7.37
N LEU A 293 -5.46 23.01 -7.90
CA LEU A 293 -4.14 22.47 -8.22
C LEU A 293 -3.82 22.63 -9.70
N VAL A 294 -2.62 23.16 -9.99
CA VAL A 294 -2.11 23.35 -11.34
C VAL A 294 -0.72 22.75 -11.44
N SER A 295 -0.49 21.93 -12.45
CA SER A 295 0.85 21.46 -12.81
C SER A 295 1.40 22.30 -13.96
N LEU A 296 2.59 22.87 -13.77
CA LEU A 296 3.34 23.55 -14.82
C LEU A 296 4.36 22.58 -15.41
N GLY A 297 4.81 22.80 -16.65
CA GLY A 297 5.60 21.84 -17.47
C GLY A 297 6.85 21.18 -16.86
N THR A 298 7.28 21.52 -15.64
CA THR A 298 8.28 20.78 -14.86
C THR A 298 7.69 19.65 -14.00
N GLY A 299 6.37 19.44 -14.06
CA GLY A 299 5.64 18.46 -13.23
C GLY A 299 5.38 18.92 -11.80
N GLN A 300 5.91 20.07 -11.39
CA GLN A 300 5.67 20.60 -10.05
C GLN A 300 4.28 21.23 -9.94
N LEU A 301 3.63 20.90 -8.83
CA LEU A 301 2.33 21.39 -8.43
C LEU A 301 2.42 22.81 -7.85
N ARG A 302 1.44 23.64 -8.18
CA ARG A 302 1.16 24.94 -7.55
C ARG A 302 -0.31 25.07 -7.24
N GLY A 303 -0.63 25.92 -6.28
CA GLY A 303 -2.01 26.28 -5.95
C GLY A 303 -2.30 26.19 -4.47
N SER A 304 -3.55 25.88 -4.12
CA SER A 304 -3.97 25.70 -2.74
C SER A 304 -4.85 24.48 -2.53
N LEU A 305 -4.82 23.98 -1.30
CA LEU A 305 -5.63 22.87 -0.82
C LEU A 305 -6.17 23.24 0.56
N LYS A 306 -7.45 23.05 0.79
CA LYS A 306 -8.12 23.31 2.07
C LYS A 306 -8.91 22.08 2.51
N LEU A 307 -8.60 21.57 3.70
CA LEU A 307 -9.33 20.45 4.29
C LEU A 307 -10.71 20.92 4.78
N LEU A 308 -11.78 20.25 4.37
CA LEU A 308 -13.17 20.55 4.75
C LEU A 308 -13.76 19.51 5.72
N LEU A 309 -12.94 18.54 6.14
CA LEU A 309 -13.30 17.63 7.22
C LEU A 309 -13.26 18.34 8.57
N ASP A 310 -14.04 17.83 9.52
CA ASP A 310 -14.14 18.37 10.88
C ASP A 310 -12.95 17.94 11.77
N GLU A 311 -12.16 16.97 11.31
CA GLU A 311 -10.96 16.44 11.99
C GLU A 311 -9.68 16.71 11.19
N PRO A 312 -8.52 16.87 11.87
CA PRO A 312 -7.24 17.02 11.19
C PRO A 312 -6.83 15.74 10.47
N LEU A 313 -6.02 15.91 9.42
CA LEU A 313 -5.31 14.83 8.76
C LEU A 313 -3.82 14.95 9.15
N GLU A 314 -3.30 13.92 9.82
CA GLU A 314 -1.93 13.84 10.32
C GLU A 314 -1.03 13.13 9.29
N ASP A 315 0.29 13.27 9.42
CA ASP A 315 1.27 12.56 8.58
C ASP A 315 1.04 12.77 7.06
N CYS A 316 0.63 13.98 6.67
CA CYS A 316 0.16 14.23 5.30
C CYS A 316 1.30 14.28 4.29
N VAL A 317 1.08 13.60 3.18
CA VAL A 317 1.88 13.74 1.96
C VAL A 317 0.96 13.87 0.76
N LEU A 318 1.10 14.96 0.01
CA LEU A 318 0.46 15.13 -1.30
C LEU A 318 1.45 14.73 -2.37
N VAL A 319 1.03 13.87 -3.28
CA VAL A 319 1.91 13.36 -4.34
C VAL A 319 1.33 13.66 -5.71
N ALA A 320 2.12 14.24 -6.60
CA ALA A 320 1.74 14.53 -7.99
C ALA A 320 2.97 14.46 -8.90
N SER A 321 2.83 13.80 -10.06
CA SER A 321 3.86 13.75 -11.12
C SER A 321 5.29 13.42 -10.62
N GLY A 322 5.42 12.49 -9.68
CA GLY A 322 6.69 12.05 -9.10
C GLY A 322 7.25 12.94 -8.00
N TRP A 323 6.56 14.02 -7.63
CA TRP A 323 6.91 14.90 -6.53
C TRP A 323 6.01 14.65 -5.32
N ALA A 324 6.61 14.66 -4.14
CA ALA A 324 5.94 14.61 -2.85
C ALA A 324 6.05 15.97 -2.15
N TYR A 325 4.93 16.42 -1.59
CA TYR A 325 4.75 17.67 -0.88
C TYR A 325 4.28 17.36 0.53
N THR A 326 4.96 17.90 1.54
CA THR A 326 4.54 17.79 2.95
C THR A 326 4.17 19.18 3.48
N PRO A 327 3.12 19.30 4.31
CA PRO A 327 2.81 20.56 4.98
C PRO A 327 4.01 21.05 5.80
N GLY A 328 4.15 22.38 5.91
CA GLY A 328 5.26 23.00 6.65
C GLY A 328 5.12 22.98 8.17
N THR A 329 4.10 22.30 8.71
CA THR A 329 3.90 22.05 10.15
C THR A 329 4.83 20.94 10.65
N ASP A 330 5.20 20.95 11.93
CA ASP A 330 6.15 20.00 12.51
C ASP A 330 5.76 18.52 12.28
N ASP A 331 4.47 18.19 12.39
CA ASP A 331 3.95 16.82 12.20
C ASP A 331 3.25 16.60 10.85
N ALA A 332 3.59 17.41 9.84
CA ALA A 332 2.97 17.34 8.51
C ALA A 332 1.41 17.29 8.55
N THR A 333 0.79 17.99 9.49
CA THR A 333 -0.65 17.92 9.77
C THR A 333 -1.42 19.00 9.03
N LEU A 334 -2.50 18.63 8.35
CA LEU A 334 -3.49 19.53 7.78
C LEU A 334 -4.67 19.69 8.73
N LYS A 335 -4.82 20.89 9.30
CA LYS A 335 -5.93 21.23 10.19
C LYS A 335 -7.23 21.53 9.41
N PRO A 336 -8.40 21.23 9.98
CA PRO A 336 -9.69 21.63 9.43
C PRO A 336 -9.73 23.12 9.06
N GLY A 337 -10.20 23.43 7.85
CA GLY A 337 -10.36 24.79 7.36
C GLY A 337 -9.06 25.56 7.09
N ALA A 338 -7.89 25.03 7.40
CA ALA A 338 -6.62 25.67 7.07
C ALA A 338 -6.31 25.54 5.58
N GLU A 339 -5.93 26.64 4.94
CA GLU A 339 -5.48 26.64 3.54
C GLU A 339 -3.98 26.36 3.47
N TRP A 340 -3.61 25.25 2.82
CA TRP A 340 -2.23 24.91 2.51
C TRP A 340 -1.87 25.41 1.12
N GLN A 341 -0.94 26.38 1.08
CA GLN A 341 -0.42 26.90 -0.18
C GLN A 341 0.77 26.07 -0.66
N LEU A 342 0.60 25.47 -1.84
CA LEU A 342 1.62 24.69 -2.51
C LEU A 342 2.52 25.64 -3.30
N ARG A 343 3.61 26.06 -2.65
CA ARG A 343 4.70 26.83 -3.24
C ARG A 343 5.93 25.93 -3.25
N GLY A 344 6.64 25.85 -4.39
CA GLY A 344 7.90 25.10 -4.45
C GLY A 344 8.88 25.58 -3.37
N GLY A 345 9.69 24.67 -2.81
CA GLY A 345 10.63 25.01 -1.74
C GLY A 345 10.72 23.93 -0.65
N ARG A 346 10.85 24.36 0.61
CA ARG A 346 10.95 23.47 1.79
C ARG A 346 9.71 22.57 1.87
N GLY A 347 9.91 21.26 1.99
CA GLY A 347 8.84 20.25 2.01
C GLY A 347 8.49 19.63 0.66
N VAL A 348 9.21 19.96 -0.42
CA VAL A 348 9.08 19.31 -1.73
C VAL A 348 10.26 18.36 -1.95
N ARG A 349 9.99 17.09 -2.24
CA ARG A 349 11.01 16.07 -2.54
C ARG A 349 10.56 15.20 -3.71
N GLU A 350 11.51 14.60 -4.42
CA GLU A 350 11.18 13.51 -5.34
C GLU A 350 10.57 12.34 -4.54
N LEU A 351 9.44 11.81 -4.98
CA LEU A 351 8.71 10.75 -4.27
C LEU A 351 9.58 9.53 -4.04
N LYS A 352 10.31 9.09 -5.08
CA LYS A 352 11.18 7.92 -4.98
C LYS A 352 12.23 8.16 -3.89
N ALA A 353 12.94 9.29 -3.95
CA ALA A 353 13.95 9.65 -2.96
C ALA A 353 13.38 9.80 -1.53
N LEU A 354 12.15 10.28 -1.39
CA LEU A 354 11.45 10.35 -0.10
C LEU A 354 11.18 8.95 0.46
N LEU A 355 10.60 8.06 -0.35
CA LEU A 355 10.14 6.74 0.07
C LEU A 355 11.25 5.71 0.20
N THR A 356 12.37 5.89 -0.51
CA THR A 356 13.54 4.99 -0.43
C THR A 356 14.62 5.48 0.53
N GLY A 357 14.38 6.59 1.23
CA GLY A 357 15.37 7.19 2.12
C GLY A 357 16.63 7.67 1.39
N GLU A 358 16.55 7.95 0.09
CA GLU A 358 17.71 8.31 -0.73
C GLU A 358 18.42 9.55 -0.17
N ARG A 359 19.73 9.42 0.08
CA ARG A 359 20.62 10.51 0.50
C ARG A 359 21.73 10.65 -0.52
N GLN A 360 21.95 11.87 -1.01
CA GLN A 360 23.07 12.22 -1.87
C GLN A 360 24.17 12.85 -1.02
N MET A 361 25.34 12.20 -0.97
CA MET A 361 26.54 12.77 -0.36
C MET A 361 27.53 13.14 -1.46
N ARG A 362 27.92 14.42 -1.51
CA ARG A 362 28.98 14.87 -2.40
C ARG A 362 30.31 14.75 -1.66
N ARG A 363 31.13 13.77 -2.05
CA ARG A 363 32.49 13.63 -1.52
C ARG A 363 33.43 14.47 -2.38
N MET A 364 33.98 15.55 -1.82
CA MET A 364 35.03 16.31 -2.49
C MET A 364 36.31 15.47 -2.58
N LYS A 365 36.84 15.29 -3.78
CA LYS A 365 38.12 14.64 -4.02
C LYS A 365 39.20 15.71 -4.21
N GLY A 366 39.96 15.99 -3.13
CA GLY A 366 41.08 16.94 -3.14
C GLY A 366 40.70 18.43 -3.30
N ASN A 367 41.71 19.31 -3.31
CA ASN A 367 41.60 20.78 -3.35
C ASN A 367 41.04 21.36 -4.68
N ILE A 368 40.41 20.56 -5.54
CA ILE A 368 39.85 21.03 -6.81
C ILE A 368 38.33 21.07 -6.68
N ALA A 369 37.76 22.28 -6.68
CA ALA A 369 36.35 22.57 -6.47
C ALA A 369 35.38 21.92 -7.49
N SER A 370 35.87 21.27 -8.54
CA SER A 370 35.08 20.81 -9.69
C SER A 370 34.99 19.29 -9.88
N GLY A 371 35.51 18.46 -8.96
CA GLY A 371 35.60 17.00 -9.11
C GLY A 371 34.98 16.18 -7.98
N GLY A 372 33.83 16.59 -7.45
CA GLY A 372 33.17 15.86 -6.35
C GLY A 372 32.43 14.62 -6.86
N GLU A 373 32.72 13.46 -6.28
CA GLU A 373 31.96 12.23 -6.53
C GLU A 373 30.64 12.31 -5.76
N ILE A 374 29.51 12.18 -6.46
CA ILE A 374 28.18 12.12 -5.85
C ILE A 374 27.90 10.64 -5.57
N THR A 375 27.91 10.25 -4.29
CA THR A 375 27.50 8.92 -3.87
C THR A 375 26.03 9.00 -3.44
N THR A 376 25.19 8.25 -4.13
CA THR A 376 23.78 8.08 -3.78
C THR A 376 23.61 6.81 -2.96
N THR A 377 23.10 6.93 -1.74
CA THR A 377 22.77 5.78 -0.89
C THR A 377 21.25 5.66 -0.73
N ILE A 378 20.73 4.46 -0.88
CA ILE A 378 19.32 4.10 -0.68
C ILE A 378 19.19 3.26 0.59
N GLU A 379 18.15 3.49 1.37
CA GLU A 379 17.83 2.68 2.55
C GLU A 379 17.18 1.35 2.12
N PRO A 380 17.72 0.19 2.52
CA PRO A 380 17.11 -1.10 2.23
C PRO A 380 15.70 -1.18 2.83
N TYR A 381 14.75 -1.69 2.04
CA TYR A 381 13.42 -1.98 2.56
C TYR A 381 13.49 -3.14 3.55
N ASP A 382 12.79 -3.03 4.68
CA ASP A 382 12.64 -4.10 5.66
C ASP A 382 11.28 -4.80 5.48
N PRO A 383 11.24 -6.03 4.93
CA PRO A 383 10.00 -6.81 4.78
C PRO A 383 9.34 -7.21 6.09
N LEU A 384 10.06 -7.20 7.21
CA LEU A 384 9.54 -7.47 8.55
C LEU A 384 9.12 -6.20 9.30
N GLY A 385 9.42 -5.04 8.71
CA GLY A 385 9.09 -3.75 9.29
C GLY A 385 7.58 -3.62 9.49
N ARG A 386 7.19 -3.13 10.67
CA ARG A 386 5.80 -2.91 11.10
C ARG A 386 5.36 -1.45 11.03
N ASN A 387 6.14 -0.60 10.36
CA ASN A 387 5.82 0.82 10.23
C ASN A 387 4.65 1.01 9.25
N ARG A 388 3.47 1.36 9.79
CA ARG A 388 2.25 1.47 8.99
C ARG A 388 2.32 2.58 7.94
N SER A 389 2.95 3.72 8.22
CA SER A 389 3.06 4.80 7.24
C SER A 389 3.89 4.38 6.02
N GLN A 390 4.99 3.66 6.25
CA GLN A 390 5.80 3.07 5.17
C GLN A 390 5.01 2.03 4.39
N GLN A 391 4.26 1.15 5.05
CA GLN A 391 3.43 0.13 4.40
C GLN A 391 2.32 0.74 3.54
N VAL A 392 1.58 1.74 4.06
CA VAL A 392 0.54 2.45 3.31
C VAL A 392 1.15 3.18 2.11
N ALA A 393 2.33 3.79 2.27
CA ALA A 393 3.04 4.40 1.15
C ALA A 393 3.44 3.36 0.09
N MET A 394 3.93 2.18 0.48
CA MET A 394 4.29 1.11 -0.47
C MET A 394 3.07 0.51 -1.15
N VAL A 395 1.95 0.29 -0.45
CA VAL A 395 0.70 -0.18 -1.06
C VAL A 395 0.17 0.84 -2.07
N THR A 396 0.32 2.14 -1.77
CA THR A 396 -0.18 3.23 -2.61
C THR A 396 0.71 3.53 -3.81
N PHE A 397 2.04 3.46 -3.67
CA PHE A 397 3.01 3.92 -4.66
C PHE A 397 4.10 2.89 -5.00
N HIS A 398 3.78 1.59 -4.91
CA HIS A 398 4.74 0.48 -5.09
C HIS A 398 5.55 0.62 -6.37
N GLU A 399 4.88 0.82 -7.52
CA GLU A 399 5.56 0.91 -8.81
C GLU A 399 6.42 2.19 -8.92
N ALA A 400 6.00 3.30 -8.30
CA ALA A 400 6.75 4.55 -8.30
C ALA A 400 8.09 4.43 -7.54
N THR A 401 8.19 3.55 -6.54
CA THR A 401 9.43 3.32 -5.78
C THR A 401 10.37 2.30 -6.43
N GLY A 402 9.95 1.67 -7.53
CA GLY A 402 10.69 0.59 -8.20
C GLY A 402 10.12 -0.81 -7.95
N GLY A 403 8.97 -0.89 -7.28
CA GLY A 403 8.17 -2.11 -7.12
C GLY A 403 8.90 -3.22 -6.38
N THR A 404 8.75 -4.44 -6.90
CA THR A 404 9.46 -5.64 -6.41
C THR A 404 10.98 -5.48 -6.41
N GLY A 405 11.54 -4.63 -7.29
CA GLY A 405 12.98 -4.39 -7.36
C GLY A 405 13.53 -3.63 -6.16
N TYR A 406 12.72 -2.80 -5.50
CA TYR A 406 13.10 -2.08 -4.29
C TYR A 406 12.71 -2.84 -3.03
N THR A 407 11.44 -3.25 -2.95
CA THR A 407 10.88 -3.87 -1.73
C THR A 407 11.27 -5.34 -1.56
N GLY A 408 11.59 -6.04 -2.66
CA GLY A 408 11.68 -7.51 -2.67
C GLY A 408 10.33 -8.22 -2.53
N LEU A 409 9.22 -7.48 -2.42
CA LEU A 409 7.88 -7.99 -2.19
C LEU A 409 6.98 -7.76 -3.41
N ALA A 410 6.16 -8.76 -3.71
CA ALA A 410 5.06 -8.62 -4.66
C ALA A 410 3.96 -7.71 -4.09
N ASN A 411 3.14 -7.15 -4.98
CA ASN A 411 1.95 -6.38 -4.64
C ASN A 411 0.75 -6.94 -5.42
N ALA A 412 0.62 -8.27 -5.49
CA ALA A 412 -0.39 -8.89 -6.33
C ALA A 412 -1.77 -8.83 -5.67
N ALA A 413 -1.82 -9.13 -4.37
CA ALA A 413 -3.06 -9.19 -3.60
C ALA A 413 -3.63 -7.79 -3.25
N LEU A 414 -2.79 -6.76 -3.18
CA LEU A 414 -3.21 -5.38 -2.90
C LEU A 414 -3.10 -4.47 -4.14
N ARG A 415 -2.97 -5.03 -5.35
CA ARG A 415 -2.77 -4.26 -6.58
C ARG A 415 -3.88 -3.25 -6.85
N GLU A 416 -5.11 -3.54 -6.46
CA GLU A 416 -6.25 -2.64 -6.62
C GLU A 416 -6.14 -1.35 -5.79
N LEU A 417 -5.27 -1.33 -4.79
CA LEU A 417 -5.00 -0.18 -3.93
C LEU A 417 -3.86 0.68 -4.46
N GLU A 418 -3.20 0.27 -5.53
CA GLU A 418 -2.09 0.98 -6.16
C GLU A 418 -2.61 2.25 -6.89
N LEU A 419 -1.98 3.41 -6.68
CA LEU A 419 -2.39 4.71 -7.23
C LEU A 419 -1.28 5.43 -8.03
N THR A 420 -0.12 4.81 -8.29
CA THR A 420 0.97 5.42 -9.08
C THR A 420 0.49 5.86 -10.45
N ASP A 421 -0.34 5.04 -11.11
CA ASP A 421 -0.85 5.34 -12.44
C ASP A 421 -1.65 6.64 -12.46
N LEU A 422 -2.47 6.92 -11.43
CA LEU A 422 -3.26 8.15 -11.36
C LEU A 422 -2.37 9.40 -11.35
N MET A 423 -1.23 9.34 -10.68
CA MET A 423 -0.28 10.44 -10.67
C MET A 423 0.33 10.74 -12.05
N GLN A 424 0.57 9.69 -12.83
CA GLN A 424 1.06 9.82 -14.21
C GLN A 424 -0.03 10.36 -15.14
N LEU A 425 -1.29 10.15 -14.79
CA LEU A 425 -2.49 10.59 -15.52
C LEU A 425 -3.00 11.97 -15.07
N GLY A 426 -2.15 12.78 -14.43
CA GLY A 426 -2.51 14.16 -14.06
C GLY A 426 -3.45 14.26 -12.85
N ARG A 427 -3.45 13.28 -11.95
CA ARG A 427 -4.09 13.41 -10.64
C ARG A 427 -3.04 13.65 -9.56
N ALA A 428 -3.45 14.29 -8.47
CA ALA A 428 -2.68 14.32 -7.24
C ALA A 428 -3.34 13.39 -6.23
N VAL A 429 -2.54 12.78 -5.35
CA VAL A 429 -3.02 11.88 -4.29
C VAL A 429 -2.53 12.42 -2.96
N LEU A 430 -3.45 12.90 -2.12
CA LEU A 430 -3.17 13.27 -0.73
C LEU A 430 -3.35 12.03 0.14
N VAL A 431 -2.30 11.61 0.83
CA VAL A 431 -2.33 10.53 1.82
C VAL A 431 -2.15 11.13 3.20
N GLY A 432 -2.91 10.66 4.19
CA GLY A 432 -2.68 11.00 5.58
C GLY A 432 -3.50 10.15 6.54
N ARG A 433 -3.16 10.25 7.83
CA ARG A 433 -3.78 9.48 8.92
C ARG A 433 -4.84 10.30 9.63
N ARG A 434 -5.87 9.65 10.16
CA ARG A 434 -6.90 10.25 11.00
C ARG A 434 -7.11 9.44 12.28
N ALA A 435 -7.69 10.08 13.28
CA ALA A 435 -7.99 9.45 14.56
C ALA A 435 -9.30 8.64 14.53
N ALA A 436 -10.35 9.14 13.88
CA ALA A 436 -11.64 8.46 13.85
C ALA A 436 -11.63 7.19 12.97
N PRO A 437 -12.20 6.07 13.47
CA PRO A 437 -12.35 4.85 12.69
C PRO A 437 -13.35 5.02 11.55
N ALA A 438 -13.09 4.40 10.41
CA ALA A 438 -13.98 4.45 9.25
C ALA A 438 -15.15 3.47 9.36
N ALA A 439 -15.01 2.45 10.21
CA ALA A 439 -15.99 1.39 10.39
C ALA A 439 -16.11 0.97 11.86
N ARG A 440 -17.18 0.26 12.18
CA ARG A 440 -17.36 -0.43 13.46
C ARG A 440 -17.35 -1.94 13.20
N VAL A 441 -16.53 -2.66 13.97
CA VAL A 441 -16.52 -4.12 13.96
C VAL A 441 -17.54 -4.63 14.97
N ILE A 442 -18.41 -5.53 14.53
CA ILE A 442 -19.43 -6.17 15.36
C ILE A 442 -19.07 -7.63 15.50
N VAL A 443 -18.93 -8.10 16.73
CA VAL A 443 -18.68 -9.51 17.06
C VAL A 443 -19.84 -10.05 17.88
N ASP A 444 -20.46 -11.13 17.41
CA ASP A 444 -21.64 -11.76 18.01
C ASP A 444 -22.79 -10.76 18.26
N GLY A 445 -23.00 -9.84 17.33
CA GLY A 445 -24.05 -8.81 17.40
C GLY A 445 -23.71 -7.61 18.30
N VAL A 446 -22.52 -7.58 18.92
CA VAL A 446 -22.10 -6.49 19.79
C VAL A 446 -20.97 -5.68 19.13
N PRO A 447 -21.08 -4.35 19.03
CA PRO A 447 -19.98 -3.50 18.59
C PRO A 447 -18.79 -3.64 19.55
N VAL A 448 -17.62 -3.98 19.01
CA VAL A 448 -16.38 -4.10 19.78
C VAL A 448 -15.53 -2.86 19.56
N THR A 449 -14.97 -2.32 20.64
CA THR A 449 -13.93 -1.29 20.53
C THR A 449 -12.61 -1.98 20.22
N PRO A 450 -11.95 -1.68 19.07
CA PRO A 450 -10.68 -2.29 18.74
C PRO A 450 -9.61 -1.97 19.79
N THR A 451 -8.77 -2.96 20.09
CA THR A 451 -7.59 -2.81 20.96
C THR A 451 -6.52 -1.96 20.29
N GLY A 452 -6.38 -2.08 18.97
CA GLY A 452 -5.61 -1.18 18.14
C GLY A 452 -6.40 -0.81 16.89
N HIS A 453 -6.46 0.48 16.57
CA HIS A 453 -7.05 0.96 15.33
C HIS A 453 -6.15 1.98 14.65
N GLU A 454 -6.12 1.93 13.32
CA GLU A 454 -5.51 2.96 12.49
C GLU A 454 -6.39 3.21 11.28
N THR A 455 -6.58 4.49 10.92
CA THR A 455 -7.35 4.87 9.74
C THR A 455 -6.54 5.81 8.88
N TRP A 456 -6.36 5.42 7.63
CA TRP A 456 -5.63 6.16 6.63
C TRP A 456 -6.58 6.58 5.51
N MET A 457 -6.42 7.81 5.04
CA MET A 457 -7.21 8.39 3.96
C MET A 457 -6.33 8.71 2.76
N ARG A 458 -6.84 8.42 1.57
CA ARG A 458 -6.23 8.77 0.29
C ARG A 458 -7.23 9.56 -0.55
N ILE A 459 -6.93 10.82 -0.81
CA ILE A 459 -7.80 11.74 -1.54
C ILE A 459 -7.20 11.99 -2.92
N VAL A 460 -7.87 11.50 -3.96
CA VAL A 460 -7.53 11.74 -5.37
C VAL A 460 -8.12 13.09 -5.78
N LEU A 461 -7.25 13.96 -6.29
CA LEU A 461 -7.54 15.35 -6.61
C LEU A 461 -7.30 15.61 -8.10
N PRO A 462 -8.18 16.34 -8.80
CA PRO A 462 -7.92 16.83 -10.15
C PRO A 462 -6.74 17.81 -10.15
N VAL A 463 -5.89 17.71 -11.16
CA VAL A 463 -4.83 18.70 -11.43
C VAL A 463 -5.05 19.27 -12.82
N VAL A 464 -5.06 20.60 -12.92
CA VAL A 464 -5.10 21.27 -14.21
C VAL A 464 -3.69 21.31 -14.78
N ILE A 465 -3.45 20.57 -15.87
CA ILE A 465 -2.18 20.64 -16.58
C ILE A 465 -2.18 21.89 -17.47
N ARG A 466 -1.25 22.81 -17.22
CA ARG A 466 -1.01 23.95 -18.11
C ARG A 466 0.33 23.77 -18.80
N GLU A 467 0.30 23.58 -20.12
CA GLU A 467 1.52 23.70 -20.92
C GLU A 467 2.10 25.10 -20.71
N ARG A 468 3.41 25.17 -20.43
CA ARG A 468 4.09 26.46 -20.33
C ARG A 468 3.98 27.09 -21.72
N ALA A 469 3.25 28.20 -21.85
CA ALA A 469 3.34 29.03 -23.05
C ALA A 469 4.84 29.27 -23.30
N PRO A 470 5.35 29.11 -24.54
CA PRO A 470 6.74 29.44 -24.81
C PRO A 470 6.95 30.85 -24.28
N GLU A 471 7.92 30.97 -23.36
CA GLU A 471 8.36 32.24 -22.82
C GLU A 471 8.51 33.17 -24.03
N LYS A 472 7.71 34.25 -24.06
CA LYS A 472 7.56 35.14 -25.22
C LYS A 472 8.87 35.17 -25.99
N MET A 473 8.87 34.68 -27.24
CA MET A 473 9.98 34.87 -28.16
C MET A 473 10.31 36.35 -28.08
N ILE A 474 11.41 36.68 -27.39
CA ILE A 474 12.00 38.01 -27.49
C ILE A 474 12.25 38.15 -28.99
N PRO A 475 11.65 39.14 -29.68
CA PRO A 475 11.86 39.28 -31.11
C PRO A 475 13.38 39.36 -31.32
N LYS A 476 13.89 38.49 -32.20
CA LYS A 476 15.30 38.51 -32.62
C LYS A 476 15.62 39.95 -33.02
N ALA A 477 16.64 40.54 -32.40
CA ALA A 477 17.14 41.87 -32.70
C ALA A 477 17.88 41.92 -34.05
N SER A 478 17.29 41.38 -35.12
CA SER A 478 17.89 41.37 -36.45
C SER A 478 16.91 41.68 -37.60
N GLU A 479 15.69 42.10 -37.33
CA GLU A 479 14.88 42.82 -38.33
C GLU A 479 14.95 44.32 -38.02
N ARG A 480 16.09 44.93 -38.37
CA ARG A 480 16.10 46.33 -38.78
C ARG A 480 15.68 46.33 -40.25
N THR A 481 14.38 46.49 -40.48
CA THR A 481 13.86 46.90 -41.78
C THR A 481 13.82 48.42 -41.77
N ASP A 482 14.72 49.01 -42.56
CA ASP A 482 14.60 50.28 -43.28
C ASP A 482 13.56 51.27 -42.75
N LEU A 483 14.00 52.18 -41.87
CA LEU A 483 13.32 53.44 -41.64
C LEU A 483 13.86 54.45 -42.67
N GLU A 484 13.00 54.78 -43.62
CA GLU A 484 13.14 55.90 -44.54
C GLU A 484 13.50 57.19 -43.78
N SER A 485 14.48 57.90 -44.34
CA SER A 485 14.87 59.26 -43.95
C SER A 485 13.72 60.25 -44.15
N PRO A 486 13.53 61.25 -43.26
CA PRO A 486 12.55 62.31 -43.47
C PRO A 486 13.02 63.29 -44.57
N PRO A 487 12.11 63.90 -45.34
CA PRO A 487 12.50 64.93 -46.30
C PRO A 487 12.93 66.19 -45.55
N GLY A 488 14.14 66.66 -45.86
CA GLY A 488 14.64 67.96 -45.44
C GLY A 488 13.78 69.06 -46.03
N GLY A 489 13.23 69.91 -45.17
CA GLY A 489 12.70 71.20 -45.55
C GLY A 489 13.79 72.26 -45.44
N THR A 490 13.79 73.21 -46.38
CA THR A 490 14.02 74.66 -46.16
C THR A 490 14.02 75.40 -47.51
N PRO A 491 13.78 76.72 -47.55
CA PRO A 491 13.01 77.57 -46.63
C PRO A 491 11.67 78.03 -47.21
#